data_AF-T1CXX3-F1
#
_entry.id   AF-T1CXX3-F1
#
_cell.length_a   1.000
_cell.length_b   1.000
_cell.length_c   1.000
_cell.angle_alpha   90.00
_cell.angle_beta   90.00
_cell.angle_gamma   90.00
#
_symmetry.space_group_name_H-M   'P 1'
#
loop_
_entity.id
_entity.type
_entity.pdbx_description
1 polymer ?
#
loop_
_entity_poly.entity_id
_entity_poly.type
_entity_poly.pdbx_seq_one_letter_code
_entity_poly.pdbx_strand_id
1 'polypeptide(L)'
;MKNQNEVFLFDNTFALPNKIANTKHKDEGREVANKNTIISFRISLQNADVLNQLSKELHMSKSSILNDLLYKHLQGSQHFKRIESVKESSKEVYKTIKISFTRKEYDLLKCIAQNTTTSSVPKFIKFHTLNMIYNSKILDNKEIEALALTRSELNKIGVNINQIARVLNTQSEADIASNLLTTLEHLDSKLTQMSSEIKALCHNSQGILQ
;
A
#
# COMPACT_ATOMS: atom_id res chain seq x y z
N MET A 1 -6.18 -32.57 1.70
CA MET A 1 -5.73 -31.20 2.03
C MET A 1 -6.24 -30.26 0.94
N LYS A 2 -7.18 -29.37 1.26
CA LYS A 2 -7.83 -28.47 0.29
C LYS A 2 -6.93 -27.24 0.07
N ASN A 3 -6.45 -27.05 -1.16
CA ASN A 3 -5.82 -25.81 -1.59
C ASN A 3 -6.92 -24.78 -1.90
N GLN A 4 -7.05 -23.77 -1.06
CA GLN A 4 -7.85 -22.58 -1.33
C GLN A 4 -6.98 -21.59 -2.11
N ASN A 5 -7.32 -21.36 -3.38
CA ASN A 5 -6.81 -20.21 -4.13
C ASN A 5 -7.68 -19.00 -3.73
N GLU A 6 -7.17 -18.19 -2.81
CA GLU A 6 -7.77 -16.89 -2.50
C GLU A 6 -7.35 -15.87 -3.58
N VAL A 7 -8.33 -15.46 -4.39
CA VAL A 7 -8.22 -14.31 -5.27
C VAL A 7 -8.56 -13.09 -4.44
N PHE A 8 -7.55 -12.31 -4.07
CA PHE A 8 -7.76 -11.08 -3.33
C PHE A 8 -7.90 -9.89 -4.29
N LEU A 9 -9.13 -9.36 -4.38
CA LEU A 9 -9.38 -7.99 -4.82
C LEU A 9 -9.26 -7.09 -3.59
N PHE A 10 -8.39 -6.08 -3.64
CA PHE A 10 -8.24 -5.10 -2.56
C PHE A 10 -8.50 -3.68 -3.08
N ASP A 11 -9.25 -2.92 -2.29
CA ASP A 11 -9.55 -1.51 -2.50
C ASP A 11 -8.28 -0.64 -2.43
N ASN A 12 -8.13 0.25 -3.41
CA ASN A 12 -7.06 1.24 -3.46
C ASN A 12 -7.46 2.48 -2.64
N THR A 13 -7.21 2.49 -1.33
CA THR A 13 -7.11 3.74 -0.58
C THR A 13 -5.66 4.19 -0.49
N PHE A 14 -5.14 4.71 -1.60
CA PHE A 14 -3.98 5.60 -1.58
C PHE A 14 -4.33 6.81 -2.45
N ALA A 15 -4.62 7.93 -1.81
CA ALA A 15 -4.95 9.17 -2.49
C ALA A 15 -3.72 9.69 -3.25
N LEU A 16 -3.82 9.74 -4.58
CA LEU A 16 -2.84 10.37 -5.44
C LEU A 16 -3.14 11.87 -5.58
N PRO A 17 -2.12 12.76 -5.66
CA PRO A 17 -2.33 14.17 -5.92
C PRO A 17 -2.76 14.41 -7.39
N ASN A 18 -3.85 15.17 -7.53
CA ASN A 18 -4.47 15.55 -8.80
C ASN A 18 -3.60 16.54 -9.61
N LYS A 19 -3.40 16.23 -10.90
CA LYS A 19 -3.42 17.15 -12.07
C LYS A 19 -2.62 16.57 -13.24
N ILE A 20 -3.27 16.24 -14.36
CA ILE A 20 -2.75 16.54 -15.72
C ILE A 20 -3.93 16.88 -16.65
N ALA A 21 -3.71 17.90 -17.46
CA ALA A 21 -4.67 18.62 -18.30
C ALA A 21 -5.24 17.80 -19.48
N ASN A 22 -6.46 18.20 -19.85
CA ASN A 22 -7.23 17.82 -21.02
C ASN A 22 -6.51 18.17 -22.34
N THR A 23 -6.36 17.22 -23.25
CA THR A 23 -6.32 17.50 -24.70
C THR A 23 -7.13 16.46 -25.46
N LYS A 24 -8.16 16.95 -26.16
CA LYS A 24 -9.04 16.20 -27.05
C LYS A 24 -8.27 15.82 -28.32
N HIS A 25 -8.38 14.58 -28.77
CA HIS A 25 -8.22 14.26 -30.19
C HIS A 25 -9.33 13.34 -30.69
N LYS A 26 -9.74 13.67 -31.90
CA LYS A 26 -10.93 13.31 -32.66
C LYS A 26 -10.88 11.85 -33.12
N ASP A 27 -12.03 11.22 -33.10
CA ASP A 27 -12.32 9.86 -33.54
C ASP A 27 -12.40 9.80 -35.07
N GLU A 28 -11.66 8.90 -35.72
CA GLU A 28 -11.93 8.48 -37.10
C GLU A 28 -11.66 6.96 -37.27
N GLY A 29 -12.77 6.23 -37.35
CA GLY A 29 -13.02 5.03 -38.16
C GLY A 29 -11.86 4.07 -38.44
N ARG A 30 -11.80 2.98 -37.69
CA ARG A 30 -11.28 1.69 -38.20
C ARG A 30 -12.20 0.55 -37.78
N GLU A 31 -12.67 -0.19 -38.77
CA GLU A 31 -13.26 -1.52 -38.67
C GLU A 31 -12.63 -2.33 -37.53
N VAL A 32 -13.44 -2.68 -36.54
CA VAL A 32 -13.02 -3.51 -35.41
C VAL A 32 -12.88 -4.93 -35.93
N ALA A 33 -11.68 -5.27 -36.40
CA ALA A 33 -11.29 -6.65 -36.68
C ALA A 33 -11.66 -7.53 -35.47
N ASN A 34 -12.41 -8.60 -35.73
CA ASN A 34 -12.98 -9.50 -34.73
C ASN A 34 -11.84 -10.22 -33.96
N LYS A 35 -11.34 -9.59 -32.90
CA LYS A 35 -10.24 -10.12 -32.08
C LYS A 35 -10.75 -11.28 -31.23
N ASN A 36 -10.54 -12.50 -31.71
CA ASN A 36 -10.80 -13.71 -30.94
C ASN A 36 -9.82 -13.78 -29.75
N THR A 37 -10.36 -13.88 -28.53
CA THR A 37 -9.58 -14.01 -27.29
C THR A 37 -9.78 -15.41 -26.72
N ILE A 38 -8.69 -16.09 -26.34
CA ILE A 38 -8.76 -17.40 -25.69
C ILE A 38 -9.06 -17.19 -24.21
N ILE A 39 -10.19 -17.73 -23.75
CA ILE A 39 -10.62 -17.68 -22.35
C ILE A 39 -10.71 -19.12 -21.83
N SER A 40 -10.05 -19.40 -20.71
CA SER A 40 -10.17 -20.67 -20.00
C SER A 40 -11.04 -20.50 -18.76
N PHE A 41 -12.01 -21.40 -18.59
CA PHE A 41 -12.89 -21.44 -17.44
C PHE A 41 -13.21 -22.89 -17.11
N ARG A 42 -13.65 -23.14 -15.86
CA ARG A 42 -14.03 -24.48 -15.41
C ARG A 42 -15.54 -24.65 -15.57
N ILE A 43 -15.94 -25.83 -16.04
CA ILE A 43 -17.33 -26.29 -16.07
C ILE A 43 -17.44 -27.63 -15.35
N SER A 44 -18.66 -28.01 -14.95
CA SER A 44 -18.91 -29.35 -14.41
C SER A 44 -18.67 -30.42 -15.48
N LEU A 45 -18.38 -31.64 -15.04
CA LEU A 45 -18.22 -32.79 -15.95
C LEU A 45 -19.49 -33.01 -16.79
N GLN A 46 -20.66 -32.93 -16.14
CA GLN A 46 -21.97 -33.02 -16.78
C GLN A 46 -22.15 -31.99 -17.90
N ASN A 47 -21.77 -30.72 -17.65
CA ASN A 47 -21.88 -29.68 -18.67
C ASN A 47 -20.87 -29.89 -19.81
N ALA A 48 -19.70 -30.46 -19.53
CA ALA A 48 -18.72 -30.81 -20.55
C ALA A 48 -19.26 -31.92 -21.47
N ASP A 49 -19.92 -32.93 -20.91
CA ASP A 49 -20.53 -34.03 -21.66
C ASP A 49 -21.67 -33.54 -22.55
N VAL A 50 -22.56 -32.70 -22.03
CA VAL A 50 -23.62 -32.04 -22.81
C VAL A 50 -23.03 -31.21 -23.95
N LEU A 51 -22.00 -30.41 -23.68
CA LEU A 51 -21.35 -29.59 -24.72
C LEU A 51 -20.68 -30.46 -25.80
N ASN A 52 -20.12 -31.61 -25.42
CA ASN A 52 -19.57 -32.58 -26.38
C ASN A 52 -20.67 -33.21 -27.24
N GLN A 53 -21.82 -33.54 -26.67
CA GLN A 53 -22.97 -34.08 -27.42
C GLN A 53 -23.52 -33.04 -28.40
N LEU A 54 -23.78 -31.81 -27.94
CA LEU A 54 -24.25 -30.70 -28.79
C LEU A 54 -23.29 -30.40 -29.95
N SER A 55 -21.98 -30.45 -29.71
CA SER A 55 -20.98 -30.25 -30.75
C SER A 55 -21.04 -31.33 -31.84
N LYS A 56 -21.35 -32.58 -31.46
CA LYS A 56 -21.53 -33.69 -32.41
C LYS A 56 -22.83 -33.58 -33.18
N GLU A 57 -23.95 -33.29 -32.51
CA GLU A 57 -25.28 -33.23 -33.11
C GLU A 57 -25.46 -32.02 -34.02
N LEU A 58 -24.96 -30.86 -33.62
CA LEU A 58 -25.13 -29.61 -34.36
C LEU A 58 -24.02 -29.38 -35.40
N HIS A 59 -22.97 -30.21 -35.41
CA HIS A 59 -21.77 -30.03 -36.23
C HIS A 59 -21.11 -28.63 -36.05
N MET A 60 -21.24 -28.06 -34.86
CA MET A 60 -20.68 -26.75 -34.51
C MET A 60 -19.52 -26.90 -33.53
N SER A 61 -18.58 -25.94 -33.57
CA SER A 61 -17.52 -25.88 -32.57
C SER A 61 -18.10 -25.52 -31.21
N LYS A 62 -17.50 -26.07 -30.14
CA LYS A 62 -17.89 -25.77 -28.75
C LYS A 62 -17.90 -24.27 -28.46
N SER A 63 -16.94 -23.53 -29.02
CA SER A 63 -16.88 -22.07 -28.89
C SER A 63 -18.07 -21.38 -29.56
N SER A 64 -18.50 -21.85 -30.74
CA SER A 64 -19.66 -21.29 -31.43
C SER A 64 -20.95 -21.52 -30.65
N ILE A 65 -21.13 -22.74 -30.14
CA ILE A 65 -22.27 -23.11 -29.29
C ILE A 65 -22.31 -22.27 -28.02
N LEU A 66 -21.17 -22.11 -27.33
CA LEU A 66 -21.08 -21.29 -26.13
C LEU A 66 -21.37 -19.81 -26.41
N ASN A 67 -20.85 -19.26 -27.51
CA ASN A 67 -21.10 -17.87 -27.89
C ASN A 67 -22.59 -17.63 -28.21
N ASP A 68 -23.24 -18.56 -28.91
CA ASP A 68 -24.66 -18.49 -29.22
C ASP A 68 -25.53 -18.57 -27.96
N LEU A 69 -25.21 -19.50 -27.05
CA LEU A 69 -25.88 -19.61 -25.75
C LEU A 69 -25.69 -18.36 -24.89
N LEU A 70 -24.47 -17.81 -24.85
CA LEU A 70 -24.17 -16.56 -24.16
C LEU A 70 -24.98 -15.40 -24.75
N TYR A 71 -25.01 -15.27 -26.07
CA TYR A 71 -25.76 -14.22 -26.74
C TYR A 71 -27.26 -14.31 -26.44
N LYS A 72 -27.85 -15.51 -26.59
CA LYS A 72 -29.28 -15.76 -26.31
C LYS A 72 -29.63 -15.55 -24.85
N HIS A 73 -28.77 -15.94 -23.91
CA HIS A 73 -29.02 -15.77 -22.48
C HIS A 73 -28.86 -14.30 -22.02
N LEU A 74 -28.02 -13.54 -22.71
CA LEU A 74 -27.82 -12.10 -22.45
C LEU A 74 -28.88 -11.23 -23.12
N GLN A 75 -29.51 -11.68 -24.20
CA GLN A 75 -30.68 -11.02 -24.80
C GLN A 75 -31.89 -11.09 -23.86
N GLY A 76 -32.03 -10.10 -22.98
CA GLY A 76 -33.22 -9.92 -22.13
C GLY A 76 -33.08 -10.32 -20.65
N SER A 77 -31.89 -10.72 -20.18
CA SER A 77 -31.68 -11.01 -18.76
C SER A 77 -31.34 -9.75 -17.94
N GLN A 78 -31.71 -9.73 -16.65
CA GLN A 78 -31.31 -8.69 -15.69
C GLN A 78 -29.78 -8.51 -15.61
N HIS A 79 -29.03 -9.56 -15.97
CA HIS A 79 -27.57 -9.53 -16.06
C HIS A 79 -27.05 -8.62 -17.18
N PHE A 80 -27.79 -8.45 -18.29
CA PHE A 80 -27.43 -7.53 -19.37
C PHE A 80 -27.46 -6.07 -18.91
N LYS A 81 -28.53 -5.65 -18.21
CA LYS A 81 -28.64 -4.31 -17.63
C LYS A 81 -27.50 -4.01 -16.65
N ARG A 82 -27.08 -5.01 -15.86
CA ARG A 82 -25.93 -4.90 -14.96
C ARG A 82 -24.61 -4.74 -15.72
N ILE A 83 -24.40 -5.48 -16.82
CA ILE A 83 -23.21 -5.33 -17.68
C ILE A 83 -23.19 -3.96 -18.36
N GLU A 84 -24.33 -3.43 -18.78
CA GLU A 84 -24.45 -2.10 -19.38
C GLU A 84 -24.12 -1.00 -18.38
N SER A 85 -24.65 -1.07 -17.15
CA SER A 85 -24.32 -0.11 -16.07
C SER A 85 -22.83 -0.13 -15.68
N VAL A 86 -22.14 -1.25 -15.86
CA VAL A 86 -20.69 -1.38 -15.62
C VAL A 86 -19.85 -0.80 -16.76
N LYS A 87 -20.42 -0.62 -17.96
CA LYS A 87 -19.70 0.06 -19.06
C LYS A 87 -19.62 1.57 -18.87
N GLU A 88 -20.53 2.18 -18.10
CA GLU A 88 -20.58 3.64 -17.89
C GLU A 88 -19.66 4.15 -16.78
N SER A 89 -19.21 3.31 -15.84
CA SER A 89 -18.12 3.71 -14.95
C SER A 89 -16.81 3.72 -15.76
N SER A 90 -16.20 4.89 -15.89
CA SER A 90 -14.89 5.09 -16.53
C SER A 90 -13.96 3.92 -16.25
N LYS A 91 -13.74 3.06 -17.26
CA LYS A 91 -12.82 1.93 -17.13
C LYS A 91 -11.42 2.48 -16.91
N GLU A 92 -10.98 2.56 -15.66
CA GLU A 92 -9.56 2.61 -15.37
C GLU A 92 -8.94 1.38 -16.05
N VAL A 93 -8.12 1.62 -17.07
CA VAL A 93 -7.47 0.55 -17.82
C VAL A 93 -6.34 0.00 -16.97
N TYR A 94 -6.67 -0.97 -16.10
CA TYR A 94 -5.67 -1.67 -15.31
C TYR A 94 -4.85 -2.61 -16.19
N LYS A 95 -3.53 -2.57 -16.04
CA LYS A 95 -2.61 -3.55 -16.62
C LYS A 95 -2.14 -4.50 -15.51
N THR A 96 -2.18 -5.80 -15.79
CA THR A 96 -1.75 -6.84 -14.84
C THR A 96 -0.36 -7.35 -15.20
N ILE A 97 0.52 -7.43 -14.19
CA ILE A 97 1.83 -8.06 -14.31
C ILE A 97 1.77 -9.40 -13.56
N LYS A 98 2.20 -10.49 -14.21
CA LYS A 98 2.37 -11.80 -13.58
C LYS A 98 3.85 -12.07 -13.42
N ILE A 99 4.27 -12.40 -12.19
CA ILE A 99 5.65 -12.68 -11.84
C ILE A 99 5.68 -14.06 -11.19
N SER A 100 6.63 -14.90 -11.62
CA SER A 100 6.84 -16.24 -11.07
C SER A 100 8.12 -16.22 -10.24
N PHE A 101 8.07 -16.85 -9.07
CA PHE A 101 9.21 -17.01 -8.16
C PHE A 101 9.43 -18.49 -7.88
N THR A 102 10.68 -18.88 -7.64
CA THR A 102 10.99 -20.12 -6.95
C THR A 102 10.49 -20.06 -5.51
N ARG A 103 10.32 -21.23 -4.88
CA ARG A 103 9.86 -21.31 -3.49
C ARG A 103 10.78 -20.53 -2.53
N LYS A 104 12.09 -20.64 -2.70
CA LYS A 104 13.08 -19.95 -1.87
C LYS A 104 12.97 -18.43 -1.97
N GLU A 105 12.81 -17.91 -3.19
CA GLU A 105 12.63 -16.47 -3.43
C GLU A 105 11.33 -15.95 -2.80
N TYR A 106 10.24 -16.71 -2.95
CA TYR A 106 8.95 -16.33 -2.37
C TYR A 106 8.98 -16.35 -0.83
N ASP A 107 9.61 -17.34 -0.22
CA ASP A 107 9.74 -17.44 1.24
C ASP A 107 10.59 -16.28 1.80
N LEU A 108 11.66 -15.88 1.11
CA LEU A 108 12.44 -14.70 1.45
C LEU A 108 11.59 -13.42 1.37
N LEU A 109 10.87 -13.23 0.26
CA LEU A 109 9.97 -12.08 0.10
C LEU A 109 8.89 -12.05 1.17
N LYS A 110 8.37 -13.22 1.58
CA LYS A 110 7.37 -13.32 2.65
C LYS A 110 7.94 -12.88 4.00
N CYS A 111 9.15 -13.31 4.34
CA CYS A 111 9.84 -12.88 5.55
C CYS A 111 10.06 -11.35 5.56
N ILE A 112 10.52 -10.78 4.44
CA ILE A 112 10.72 -9.33 4.32
C ILE A 112 9.38 -8.58 4.38
N ALA A 113 8.34 -9.09 3.69
CA ALA A 113 7.01 -8.50 3.67
C ALA A 113 6.32 -8.48 5.04
N GLN A 114 6.61 -9.47 5.90
CA GLN A 114 6.13 -9.52 7.29
C GLN A 114 6.81 -8.48 8.19
N ASN A 115 8.09 -8.22 7.94
CA ASN A 115 8.88 -7.24 8.68
C ASN A 115 8.70 -5.81 8.16
N THR A 116 7.91 -5.64 7.09
CA THR A 116 7.56 -4.36 6.48
C THR A 116 6.04 -4.14 6.56
N THR A 117 5.61 -2.93 6.25
CA THR A 117 4.24 -2.46 6.46
C THR A 117 3.23 -3.03 5.47
N THR A 118 3.70 -3.76 4.48
CA THR A 118 2.90 -4.27 3.38
C THR A 118 2.18 -5.58 3.68
N SER A 119 2.57 -6.31 4.75
CA SER A 119 1.99 -7.58 5.27
C SER A 119 1.71 -8.70 4.25
N SER A 120 1.95 -8.45 2.96
CA SER A 120 1.78 -9.37 1.85
C SER A 120 2.85 -9.09 0.79
N VAL A 121 3.35 -10.16 0.19
CA VAL A 121 4.35 -10.11 -0.88
C VAL A 121 3.90 -9.24 -2.07
N PRO A 122 2.65 -9.30 -2.54
CA PRO A 122 2.21 -8.44 -3.64
C PRO A 122 2.24 -6.94 -3.31
N LYS A 123 1.83 -6.56 -2.09
CA LYS A 123 1.88 -5.16 -1.66
C LYS A 123 3.33 -4.68 -1.53
N PHE A 124 4.22 -5.52 -1.02
CA PHE A 124 5.65 -5.24 -0.94
C PHE A 124 6.25 -4.97 -2.33
N ILE A 125 6.01 -5.88 -3.28
CA ILE A 125 6.50 -5.73 -4.66
C ILE A 125 5.95 -4.45 -5.28
N LYS A 126 4.63 -4.20 -5.18
CA LYS A 126 4.01 -2.99 -5.72
C LYS A 126 4.64 -1.73 -5.12
N PHE A 127 4.77 -1.65 -3.79
CA PHE A 127 5.37 -0.52 -3.10
C PHE A 127 6.80 -0.25 -3.59
N HIS A 128 7.63 -1.29 -3.67
CA HIS A 128 9.03 -1.13 -4.06
C HIS A 128 9.16 -0.77 -5.55
N THR A 129 8.37 -1.41 -6.42
CA THR A 129 8.32 -1.06 -7.85
C THR A 129 7.90 0.39 -8.06
N LEU A 130 6.88 0.88 -7.35
CA LEU A 130 6.47 2.28 -7.45
C LEU A 130 7.57 3.24 -6.96
N ASN A 131 8.26 2.90 -5.87
CA ASN A 131 9.40 3.67 -5.37
C ASN A 131 10.60 3.71 -6.33
N MET A 132 10.78 2.69 -7.18
CA MET A 132 11.81 2.70 -8.22
C MET A 132 11.40 3.54 -9.45
N ILE A 133 10.11 3.63 -9.74
CA ILE A 133 9.58 4.33 -10.93
C ILE A 133 9.46 5.83 -10.68
N TYR A 134 8.99 6.22 -9.49
CA TYR A 134 8.75 7.62 -9.16
C TYR A 134 9.99 8.26 -8.54
N ASN A 135 10.34 9.46 -9.01
CA ASN A 135 11.42 10.27 -8.41
C ASN A 135 11.08 10.74 -6.98
N SER A 136 9.80 10.80 -6.64
CA SER A 136 9.35 11.06 -5.27
C SER A 136 9.31 9.76 -4.49
N LYS A 137 10.16 9.68 -3.45
CA LYS A 137 10.15 8.55 -2.52
C LYS A 137 8.78 8.45 -1.82
N ILE A 138 8.13 7.29 -1.96
CA ILE A 138 6.94 6.93 -1.20
C ILE A 138 7.44 6.30 0.09
N LEU A 139 7.18 6.98 1.21
CA LEU A 139 7.59 6.51 2.52
C LEU A 139 6.82 5.26 2.95
N ASP A 140 7.49 4.30 3.57
CA ASP A 140 6.82 3.21 4.28
C ASP A 140 6.28 3.69 5.65
N ASN A 141 5.46 2.90 6.36
CA ASN A 141 4.88 3.38 7.62
C ASN A 141 5.92 3.55 8.73
N LYS A 142 7.06 2.82 8.72
CA LYS A 142 8.12 3.03 9.70
C LYS A 142 8.79 4.38 9.45
N GLU A 143 9.01 4.73 8.19
CA GLU A 143 9.54 6.02 7.79
C GLU A 143 8.55 7.16 8.11
N ILE A 144 7.24 6.96 7.92
CA ILE A 144 6.20 7.91 8.33
C ILE A 144 6.19 8.09 9.86
N GLU A 145 6.29 7.01 10.62
CA GLU A 145 6.35 7.06 12.09
C GLU A 145 7.60 7.78 12.58
N ALA A 146 8.77 7.44 12.03
CA ALA A 146 10.03 8.13 12.32
C ALA A 146 9.97 9.62 11.98
N LEU A 147 9.34 9.98 10.85
CA LEU A 147 9.11 11.37 10.48
C LEU A 147 8.17 12.08 11.47
N ALA A 148 7.11 11.42 11.92
CA ALA A 148 6.17 11.98 12.89
C ALA A 148 6.85 12.25 14.24
N LEU A 149 7.68 11.32 14.72
CA LEU A 149 8.50 11.47 15.92
C LEU A 149 9.49 12.64 15.76
N THR A 150 10.21 12.68 14.64
CA THR A 150 11.17 13.76 14.34
C THR A 150 10.48 15.13 14.34
N ARG A 151 9.29 15.23 13.72
CA ARG A 151 8.49 16.46 13.74
C ARG A 151 8.08 16.87 15.15
N SER A 152 7.70 15.91 16.00
CA SER A 152 7.35 16.16 17.40
C SER A 152 8.52 16.75 18.19
N GLU A 153 9.70 16.15 18.05
CA GLU A 153 10.91 16.64 18.72
C GLU A 153 11.33 18.02 18.21
N LEU A 154 11.29 18.26 16.90
CA LEU A 154 11.54 19.59 16.33
C LEU A 154 10.58 20.65 16.87
N ASN A 155 9.30 20.29 17.05
CA ASN A 155 8.32 21.20 17.63
C ASN A 155 8.65 21.55 19.09
N LYS A 156 9.08 20.57 19.90
CA LYS A 156 9.52 20.83 21.29
C LYS A 156 10.73 21.77 21.31
N ILE A 157 11.71 21.53 20.45
CA ILE A 157 12.89 22.40 20.31
C ILE A 157 12.46 23.82 19.92
N GLY A 158 11.57 23.96 18.94
CA GLY A 158 11.05 25.26 18.51
C GLY A 158 10.30 26.02 19.61
N VAL A 159 9.50 25.32 20.41
CA VAL A 159 8.82 25.91 21.59
C VAL A 159 9.83 26.41 22.61
N ASN A 160 10.85 25.61 22.94
CA ASN A 160 11.90 26.00 23.88
C ASN A 160 12.69 27.22 23.38
N ILE A 161 13.08 27.25 22.10
CA ILE A 161 13.77 28.39 21.49
C ILE A 161 12.92 29.66 21.58
N ASN A 162 11.62 29.56 21.28
CA ASN A 162 10.71 30.69 21.36
C ASN A 162 10.55 31.21 22.80
N GLN A 163 10.53 30.31 23.80
CA GLN A 163 10.52 30.71 25.21
C GLN A 163 11.80 31.44 25.59
N ILE A 164 12.97 30.93 25.20
CA ILE A 164 14.26 31.59 25.44
C ILE A 164 14.26 32.98 24.79
N ALA A 165 13.87 33.09 23.52
CA ALA A 165 13.82 34.37 22.82
C ALA A 165 12.89 35.38 23.52
N ARG A 166 11.74 34.94 24.04
CA ARG A 166 10.83 35.81 24.81
C ARG A 166 11.45 36.31 26.10
N VAL A 167 12.15 35.44 26.84
CA VAL A 167 12.85 35.84 28.07
C VAL A 167 13.94 36.86 27.75
N LEU A 168 14.75 36.59 26.72
CA LEU A 168 15.82 37.51 26.28
C LEU A 168 15.29 38.88 25.84
N ASN A 169 14.15 38.91 25.15
CA ASN A 169 13.57 40.16 24.66
C ASN A 169 12.82 40.97 25.74
N THR A 170 12.57 40.40 26.93
CA THR A 170 11.75 41.03 27.98
C THR A 170 12.53 41.40 29.24
N GLN A 171 13.74 40.87 29.43
CA GLN A 171 14.57 41.12 30.60
C GLN A 171 15.75 42.05 30.28
N SER A 172 16.25 42.77 31.29
CA SER A 172 17.52 43.51 31.18
C SER A 172 18.69 42.51 31.07
N GLU A 173 19.77 42.86 30.34
CA GLU A 173 20.93 41.96 30.16
C GLU A 173 21.49 41.40 31.47
N ALA A 174 21.41 42.16 32.57
CA ALA A 174 21.89 41.75 33.89
C ALA A 174 21.00 40.67 34.56
N ASP A 175 19.68 40.71 34.35
CA ASP A 175 18.73 39.73 34.91
C ASP A 175 18.73 38.41 34.12
N ILE A 176 19.04 38.46 32.83
CA ILE A 176 19.15 37.27 31.97
C ILE A 176 20.34 36.41 32.42
N ALA A 177 21.50 37.04 32.65
CA ALA A 177 22.73 36.33 33.00
C ALA A 177 22.63 35.60 34.34
N SER A 178 22.00 36.22 35.34
CA SER A 178 21.84 35.64 36.68
C SER A 178 20.83 34.49 36.70
N ASN A 179 19.69 34.64 36.00
CA ASN A 179 18.66 33.60 35.90
C ASN A 179 19.12 32.41 35.05
N LEU A 180 19.87 32.66 33.97
CA LEU A 180 20.44 31.59 33.15
C LEU A 180 21.48 30.79 33.94
N LEU A 181 22.34 31.46 34.71
CA LEU A 181 23.34 30.81 35.55
C LEU A 181 22.70 29.90 36.59
N THR A 182 21.73 30.39 37.35
CA THR A 182 20.99 29.58 38.35
C THR A 182 20.23 28.42 37.71
N THR A 183 19.66 28.61 36.51
CA THR A 183 18.99 27.52 35.78
C THR A 183 19.98 26.45 35.32
N LEU A 184 21.16 26.84 34.83
CA LEU A 184 22.22 25.91 34.43
C LEU A 184 22.78 25.13 35.62
N GLU A 185 23.01 25.79 36.77
CA GLU A 185 23.44 25.14 38.01
C GLU A 185 22.40 24.12 38.50
N HIS A 186 21.11 24.45 38.44
CA HIS A 186 20.04 23.54 38.85
C HIS A 186 19.90 22.34 37.89
N LEU A 187 20.12 22.54 36.59
CA LEU A 187 20.16 21.45 35.60
C LEU A 187 21.35 20.51 35.81
N ASP A 188 22.54 21.06 36.07
CA ASP A 188 23.76 20.29 36.34
C ASP A 188 23.60 19.42 37.61
N SER A 189 23.01 20.00 38.67
CA SER A 189 22.69 19.26 39.89
C SER A 189 21.74 18.07 39.62
N LYS A 190 20.67 18.29 38.84
CA LYS A 190 19.72 17.22 38.47
C LYS A 190 20.34 16.14 37.59
N LEU A 191 21.18 16.51 36.62
CA LEU A 191 21.89 15.56 35.78
C LEU A 191 22.86 14.70 36.60
N THR A 192 23.56 15.32 37.55
CA THR A 192 24.44 14.62 38.49
C THR A 192 23.67 13.64 39.36
N GLN A 193 22.51 14.06 39.88
CA GLN A 193 21.61 13.19 40.64
C GLN A 193 21.14 12.00 39.80
N MET A 194 20.61 12.22 38.60
CA MET A 194 20.19 11.14 37.70
C MET A 194 21.34 10.18 37.36
N SER A 195 22.54 10.70 37.11
CA SER A 195 23.73 9.88 36.86
C SER A 195 24.05 8.98 38.06
N SER A 196 23.92 9.50 39.28
CA SER A 196 24.12 8.72 40.51
C SER A 196 23.06 7.62 40.70
N GLU A 197 21.79 7.93 40.40
CA GLU A 197 20.68 6.98 40.48
C GLU A 197 20.83 5.85 39.44
N ILE A 198 21.22 6.18 38.20
CA ILE A 198 21.51 5.19 37.15
C ILE A 198 22.69 4.30 37.57
N LYS A 199 23.78 4.87 38.12
CA LYS A 199 24.92 4.09 38.61
C LYS A 199 24.50 3.13 39.74
N ALA A 200 23.68 3.59 40.68
CA ALA A 200 23.17 2.76 41.78
C ALA A 200 22.29 1.61 41.26
N LEU A 201 21.40 1.89 40.30
CA LEU A 201 20.57 0.87 39.64
C LEU A 201 21.42 -0.18 38.92
N CYS A 202 22.45 0.25 38.19
CA CYS A 202 23.38 -0.66 37.51
C CYS A 202 24.16 -1.54 38.50
N HIS A 203 24.63 -1.00 39.62
CA HIS A 203 25.32 -1.78 40.66
C HIS A 203 24.40 -2.80 41.34
N ASN A 204 23.16 -2.41 41.66
CA ASN A 204 22.18 -3.32 42.26
C ASN A 204 21.77 -4.46 41.31
N SER A 205 21.78 -4.22 40.00
CA SER A 205 21.50 -5.25 38.99
C SER A 205 22.61 -6.31 38.86
N GLN A 206 23.86 -5.97 39.23
CA GLN A 206 24.99 -6.91 39.24
C GLN A 206 25.00 -7.83 40.48
N GLY A 207 24.40 -7.40 41.59
CA GLY A 207 24.29 -8.21 42.82
C GLY A 207 23.16 -9.25 42.81
N ILE A 208 22.23 -9.17 41.85
CA ILE A 208 21.11 -10.13 41.70
C ILE A 208 21.51 -11.33 40.80
N LEU A 209 22.67 -11.26 40.13
CA LEU A 209 23.19 -12.30 39.23
C LEU A 209 24.35 -13.13 39.85
N GLN A 210 24.57 -13.04 41.17
CA GLN A 210 25.48 -13.93 41.91
C GLN A 210 24.71 -14.95 42.74
#